data_AF-A0A1D8JHH3-F1
#
_entry.id   AF-A0A1D8JHH3-F1
#
_cell.length_a   1.000
_cell.length_b   1.000
_cell.length_c   1.000
_cell.angle_alpha   90.00
_cell.angle_beta   90.00
_cell.angle_gamma   90.00
#
_symmetry.space_group_name_H-M   'P 1'
#
loop_
_entity.id
_entity.type
_entity.pdbx_description
1 polymer ?
#
loop_
_entity_poly.entity_id
_entity_poly.type
_entity_poly.pdbx_seq_one_letter_code
_entity_poly.pdbx_strand_id
1 'polypeptide(L)'
;MKKVFEARYNGHQIRVENRWFAGEKLYVDGELQDENIGLAFRATLTGKLRIDSNESKNIKVAIGGYFKIHCKIFVDNVLVPSHQIKT
;
A
#
# COMPACT_ATOMS: atom_id res chain seq x y z
N MET A 1 -6.81 -7.54 -14.26
CA MET A 1 -5.49 -6.90 -14.41
C MET A 1 -4.96 -6.58 -13.02
N LYS A 2 -3.71 -6.94 -12.73
CA LYS A 2 -3.04 -6.65 -11.46
C LYS A 2 -2.21 -5.40 -11.62
N LYS A 3 -2.28 -4.48 -10.65
CA LYS A 3 -1.32 -3.38 -10.51
C LYS A 3 -0.59 -3.52 -9.20
N VAL A 4 0.72 -3.29 -9.24
CA VAL A 4 1.56 -3.32 -8.05
C VAL A 4 2.24 -1.96 -7.91
N PHE A 5 2.21 -1.43 -6.70
CA PHE A 5 2.91 -0.20 -6.33
C PHE A 5 3.91 -0.53 -5.24
N GLU A 6 5.11 0.02 -5.35
CA GLU A 6 6.17 -0.14 -4.35
C GLU A 6 6.70 1.20 -3.87
N ALA A 7 6.95 1.27 -2.56
CA ALA A 7 7.69 2.32 -1.89
C ALA A 7 8.77 1.70 -0.99
N ARG A 8 9.84 2.46 -0.79
CA ARG A 8 10.90 2.15 0.18
C ARG A 8 10.91 3.20 1.27
N TYR A 9 10.98 2.78 2.51
CA TYR A 9 11.04 3.68 3.67
C TYR A 9 11.93 3.06 4.74
N ASN A 10 13.01 3.74 5.12
CA ASN A 10 14.00 3.28 6.11
C ASN A 10 14.46 1.82 5.90
N GLY A 11 14.72 1.42 4.65
CA GLY A 11 15.15 0.05 4.31
C GLY A 11 14.00 -0.96 4.12
N HIS A 12 12.82 -0.68 4.66
CA HIS A 12 11.64 -1.55 4.53
C HIS A 12 10.96 -1.38 3.17
N GLN A 13 10.39 -2.48 2.68
CA GLN A 13 9.58 -2.52 1.45
C GLN A 13 8.11 -2.41 1.82
N ILE A 14 7.43 -1.41 1.26
CA ILE A 14 5.98 -1.28 1.34
C ILE A 14 5.42 -1.58 -0.05
N ARG A 15 4.62 -2.65 -0.16
CA ARG A 15 4.05 -3.12 -1.42
C ARG A 15 2.53 -3.12 -1.35
N VAL A 16 1.90 -2.50 -2.35
CA VAL A 16 0.45 -2.47 -2.50
C VAL A 16 0.07 -3.21 -3.77
N GLU A 17 -0.84 -4.15 -3.66
CA GLU A 17 -1.47 -4.80 -4.81
C GLU A 17 -2.90 -4.32 -4.98
N ASN A 18 -3.29 -3.97 -6.21
CA ASN A 18 -4.68 -3.76 -6.58
C ASN A 18 -5.06 -4.77 -7.68
N ARG A 19 -6.07 -5.59 -7.38
CA ARG A 19 -6.62 -6.59 -8.27
C ARG A 19 -8.12 -6.32 -8.36
N TRP A 20 -8.59 -5.68 -9.43
CA TRP A 20 -9.99 -5.26 -9.61
C TRP A 20 -11.07 -6.12 -8.93
N PHE A 21 -11.10 -7.44 -9.17
CA PHE A 21 -12.12 -8.34 -8.59
C PHE A 21 -11.68 -9.09 -7.33
N ALA A 22 -10.40 -9.05 -6.99
CA ALA A 22 -9.83 -9.72 -5.83
C ALA A 22 -9.38 -8.72 -4.74
N GLY A 23 -9.79 -7.46 -4.87
CA GLY A 23 -9.52 -6.38 -3.95
C GLY A 23 -8.08 -5.90 -3.90
N GLU A 24 -7.71 -5.35 -2.76
CA GLU A 24 -6.43 -4.69 -2.52
C GLU A 24 -5.72 -5.28 -1.32
N LYS A 25 -4.39 -5.31 -1.36
CA LYS A 25 -3.56 -5.87 -0.29
C LYS A 25 -2.38 -4.96 0.00
N LEU A 26 -2.06 -4.79 1.28
CA LEU A 26 -0.87 -4.09 1.76
C LEU A 26 0.08 -5.10 2.37
N TYR A 27 1.32 -5.10 1.88
CA TYR A 27 2.42 -5.88 2.41
C TYR A 27 3.54 -4.97 2.92
N VAL A 28 4.16 -5.35 4.03
CA VAL A 28 5.40 -4.75 4.55
C VAL A 28 6.42 -5.86 4.70
N ASP A 29 7.56 -5.73 4.03
CA ASP A 29 8.62 -6.75 4.00
C ASP A 29 8.12 -8.17 3.65
N GLY A 30 7.10 -8.24 2.80
CA GLY A 30 6.46 -9.48 2.36
C GLY A 30 5.34 -9.99 3.26
N GLU A 31 5.15 -9.43 4.46
CA GLU A 31 4.06 -9.79 5.36
C GLU A 31 2.78 -9.02 5.01
N LEU A 32 1.66 -9.74 4.87
CA LEU A 32 0.34 -9.13 4.66
C LEU A 32 -0.10 -8.42 5.93
N GLN A 33 -0.40 -7.14 5.84
CA GLN A 33 -0.85 -6.35 6.99
C GLN A 33 -2.33 -5.96 6.92
N ASP A 34 -2.88 -5.80 5.72
CA ASP A 34 -4.28 -5.43 5.52
C ASP A 34 -4.76 -5.80 4.12
N GLU A 35 -6.05 -6.04 3.98
CA GLU A 35 -6.71 -6.30 2.71
C GLU A 35 -8.15 -5.80 2.67
N ASN A 36 -8.56 -5.33 1.50
CA ASN A 36 -9.97 -5.20 1.13
C ASN A 36 -10.32 -6.32 0.16
N ILE A 37 -11.54 -6.86 0.27
CA ILE A 37 -12.01 -7.97 -0.57
C ILE A 37 -13.09 -7.46 -1.53
N GLY A 38 -13.04 -7.90 -2.78
CA GLY A 38 -14.03 -7.57 -3.81
C GLY A 38 -13.67 -6.34 -4.64
N LEU A 39 -14.69 -5.70 -5.22
CA LEU A 39 -14.51 -4.54 -6.10
C LEU A 39 -14.84 -3.25 -5.34
N ALA A 40 -13.84 -2.39 -5.17
CA ALA A 40 -14.02 -1.05 -4.62
C ALA A 40 -13.46 0.02 -5.57
N PHE A 41 -14.22 1.08 -5.83
CA PHE A 41 -13.75 2.24 -6.62
C PHE A 41 -12.78 3.12 -5.85
N ARG A 42 -12.84 3.06 -4.51
CA ARG A 42 -11.92 3.68 -3.57
C ARG A 42 -11.65 2.69 -2.44
N ALA A 43 -10.40 2.55 -2.07
CA ALA A 43 -9.99 1.66 -1.00
C ALA A 43 -8.98 2.38 -0.09
N THR A 44 -9.02 2.06 1.19
CA THR A 44 -8.00 2.44 2.16
C THR A 44 -7.43 1.18 2.78
N LEU A 45 -6.10 1.14 2.94
CA LEU A 45 -5.43 0.08 3.69
C LEU A 45 -4.60 0.73 4.79
N THR A 46 -4.42 0.04 5.90
CA THR A 46 -3.65 0.50 7.05
C THR A 46 -2.62 -0.54 7.47
N GLY A 47 -1.49 -0.10 7.98
CA GLY A 47 -0.43 -1.00 8.41
C GLY A 47 0.48 -0.34 9.43
N LYS A 48 1.50 -1.07 9.86
CA LYS A 48 2.55 -0.61 10.74
C LYS A 48 3.92 -1.02 10.22
N LEU A 49 4.85 -0.08 10.20
CA LEU A 49 6.24 -0.29 9.89
C LEU A 49 7.02 -0.37 11.20
N ARG A 50 7.62 -1.51 11.51
CA ARG A 50 8.46 -1.69 12.70
C ARG A 50 9.90 -1.32 12.34
N ILE A 51 10.41 -0.22 12.87
CA ILE A 51 11.78 0.23 12.64
C ILE A 51 12.71 -0.47 13.63
N ASP A 52 12.37 -0.39 14.90
CA ASP A 52 13.11 -0.99 16.02
C ASP A 52 12.13 -1.59 17.05
N SER A 53 12.65 -2.27 18.08
CA SER A 53 11.85 -2.98 19.10
C SER A 53 10.78 -2.12 19.80
N ASN A 54 10.98 -0.80 19.86
CA ASN A 54 10.07 0.15 20.49
C ASN A 54 9.50 1.22 19.54
N GLU A 55 9.93 1.30 18.28
CA GLU A 55 9.43 2.30 17.33
C GLU A 55 8.64 1.64 16.19
N SER A 56 7.36 2.01 16.10
CA SER A 56 6.51 1.65 14.97
C SER A 56 5.85 2.89 14.37
N LYS A 57 5.85 2.98 13.05
CA LYS A 57 5.17 4.05 12.30
C LYS A 57 3.90 3.52 11.65
N ASN A 58 2.86 4.36 11.57
CA ASN A 58 1.61 3.97 10.94
C ASN A 58 1.70 4.16 9.43
N ILE A 59 1.26 3.15 8.68
CA ILE A 59 1.10 3.21 7.23
C ILE A 59 -0.38 3.44 6.93
N LYS A 60 -0.67 4.37 6.02
CA LYS A 60 -1.98 4.51 5.38
C LYS A 60 -1.80 4.51 3.88
N VAL A 61 -2.60 3.71 3.19
CA VAL A 61 -2.66 3.69 1.72
C VAL A 61 -4.03 4.18 1.28
N ALA A 62 -4.05 5.09 0.33
CA ALA A 62 -5.27 5.51 -0.37
C ALA A 62 -5.18 5.08 -1.83
N ILE A 63 -6.18 4.31 -2.28
CA ILE A 63 -6.29 3.79 -3.64
C ILE A 63 -7.58 4.33 -4.25
N GLY A 64 -7.49 4.81 -5.48
CA GLY A 64 -8.67 5.24 -6.22
C GLY A 64 -8.31 5.98 -7.51
N GLY A 65 -9.31 6.47 -8.21
CA GLY A 65 -9.16 7.18 -9.48
C GLY A 65 -10.12 6.65 -10.53
N TYR A 66 -10.51 7.50 -11.48
CA TYR A 66 -11.57 7.20 -12.44
C TYR A 66 -11.01 6.62 -13.75
N PHE A 67 -10.05 7.31 -14.37
CA PHE A 67 -9.40 6.88 -15.62
C PHE A 67 -8.09 6.13 -15.40
N LYS A 68 -7.38 6.44 -14.31
CA LYS A 68 -6.14 5.79 -13.90
C LYS A 68 -6.22 5.52 -12.40
N ILE A 69 -5.85 4.30 -12.01
CA ILE A 69 -5.68 3.96 -10.59
C ILE A 69 -4.46 4.70 -10.05
N HIS A 70 -4.69 5.50 -9.02
CA HIS A 70 -3.67 6.12 -8.19
C HIS A 70 -3.53 5.33 -6.89
N CYS A 71 -2.30 5.22 -6.41
CA CYS A 71 -1.96 4.69 -5.10
C CYS A 71 -1.11 5.74 -4.39
N LYS A 72 -1.50 6.14 -3.19
CA LYS A 72 -0.76 7.08 -2.34
C LYS A 72 -0.48 6.40 -1.02
N ILE A 73 0.79 6.36 -0.63
CA ILE A 73 1.26 5.71 0.60
C ILE A 73 1.73 6.80 1.54
N PHE A 74 1.25 6.77 2.78
CA PHE A 74 1.61 7.71 3.83
C PHE A 74 2.23 6.93 4.98
N VAL A 75 3.32 7.45 5.55
CA VAL A 75 3.93 6.96 6.79
C VAL A 75 3.85 8.09 7.81
N ASP A 76 3.18 7.86 8.95
CA ASP A 76 2.85 8.87 9.95
C ASP A 76 2.29 10.17 9.32
N ASN A 77 1.36 9.99 8.37
CA ASN A 77 0.70 11.06 7.60
C ASN A 77 1.60 11.84 6.62
N VAL A 78 2.85 11.43 6.43
CA VAL A 78 3.75 11.99 5.41
C VAL A 78 3.68 11.15 4.14
N LEU A 79 3.43 11.78 2.99
CA LEU A 79 3.39 11.11 1.69
C LEU A 79 4.78 10.55 1.33
N VAL A 80 4.84 9.26 1.00
CA VAL A 80 6.06 8.59 0.56
C VAL A 80 6.02 8.38 -0.97
N PRO A 81 7.13 8.65 -1.69
CA PRO A 81 7.23 8.34 -3.10
C PRO A 81 7.00 6.85 -3.36
N SER A 82 6.14 6.57 -4.33
CA SER A 82 5.88 5.20 -4.79
C SER A 82 5.85 5.18 -6.31
N HIS A 83 6.16 4.03 -6.88
CA HIS A 83 6.11 3.81 -8.31
C HIS A 83 5.31 2.55 -8.62
N GLN A 84 4.62 2.57 -9.76
CA GLN A 84 3.94 1.38 -10.27
C GLN A 84 4.97 0.46 -10.93
N ILE A 85 5.02 -0.80 -10.51
CA ILE A 85 5.81 -1.83 -11.18
C ILE A 85 5.08 -2.24 -12.46
N LYS A 86 5.81 -2.35 -13.57
CA LYS A 86 5.28 -2.98 -14.77
C LYS A 86 5.21 -4.49 -14.51
N THR A 87 3.99 -4.99 -14.29
CA THR A 87 3.64 -6.41 -14.23
C THR A 87 2.79 -6.78 -15.42
#